data_AF-A0A7X7C5C4-F1
#
_entry.id   AF-A0A7X7C5C4-F1
#
_cell.length_a   1.000
_cell.length_b   1.000
_cell.length_c   1.000
_cell.angle_alpha   90.00
_cell.angle_beta   90.00
_cell.angle_gamma   90.00
#
_symmetry.space_group_name_H-M   'P 1'
#
loop_
_entity.id
_entity.type
_entity.pdbx_description
1 polymer ?
#
loop_
_entity_poly.entity_id
_entity_poly.type
_entity_poly.pdbx_seq_one_letter_code
_entity_poly.pdbx_strand_id
1 'polypeptide(L)' 'MNQERLRKYAELAVKIGVNIQKGQILMINSPVECVEFTRLLVEVAYQVGASYVMIRWSDDP' A
#
# COMPACT_ATOMS: atom_id res chain seq x y z
N MET A 1 -0.65 3.37 -16.71
CA MET A 1 -1.48 2.19 -16.39
C MET A 1 -2.87 2.67 -16.01
N ASN A 2 -3.97 2.02 -16.40
CA ASN A 2 -5.31 2.51 -15.98
C ASN A 2 -5.54 2.24 -14.47
N GLN A 3 -6.47 2.98 -13.85
CA GLN A 3 -6.74 2.90 -12.42
C GLN A 3 -7.17 1.51 -11.93
N GLU A 4 -7.92 0.77 -12.74
CA GLU A 4 -8.38 -0.59 -12.39
C GLU A 4 -7.19 -1.57 -12.27
N ARG A 5 -6.22 -1.47 -13.18
CA ARG A 5 -5.00 -2.30 -13.12
C ARG A 5 -4.12 -1.94 -11.92
N LEU A 6 -4.03 -0.65 -11.57
CA LEU A 6 -3.32 -0.22 -10.35
C LEU A 6 -4.00 -0.73 -9.09
N ARG A 7 -5.33 -0.70 -9.01
CA ARG A 7 -6.07 -1.26 -7.88
C ARG A 7 -5.84 -2.76 -7.72
N LYS A 8 -5.95 -3.53 -8.81
CA LYS A 8 -5.65 -4.98 -8.82
C LYS A 8 -4.21 -5.25 -8.38
N TYR A 9 -3.27 -4.40 -8.78
CA TYR A 9 -1.87 -4.55 -8.37
C TYR A 9 -1.68 -4.25 -6.87
N ALA A 10 -2.34 -3.23 -6.33
CA ALA A 10 -2.32 -2.95 -4.90
C ALA A 10 -2.91 -4.11 -4.08
N GLU A 11 -4.03 -4.70 -4.55
CA GLU A 11 -4.61 -5.89 -3.93
C GLU A 11 -3.67 -7.09 -3.94
N LEU A 12 -3.01 -7.36 -5.07
CA LEU A 12 -1.99 -8.42 -5.17
C LEU A 12 -0.85 -8.17 -4.18
N ALA A 13 -0.30 -6.96 -4.16
CA ALA A 13 0.83 -6.60 -3.30
C ALA A 13 0.50 -6.76 -1.81
N VAL A 14 -0.69 -6.35 -1.37
CA VAL A 14 -1.08 -6.38 0.05
C VAL A 14 -1.58 -7.76 0.48
N LYS A 15 -2.47 -8.39 -0.29
CA LYS A 15 -3.12 -9.66 0.08
C LYS A 15 -2.26 -10.88 -0.17
N ILE A 16 -1.42 -10.86 -1.19
CA ILE A 16 -0.64 -12.02 -1.63
C ILE A 16 0.85 -11.77 -1.43
N GLY A 17 1.35 -10.59 -1.82
CA GLY A 17 2.77 -10.25 -1.70
C GLY A 17 3.23 -10.17 -0.24
N VAL A 18 2.67 -9.22 0.51
CA VAL A 18 2.95 -9.06 1.95
C VAL A 18 2.07 -10.00 2.80
N ASN A 19 0.87 -10.33 2.30
CA ASN A 19 -0.11 -11.17 2.99
C ASN A 19 -0.45 -10.64 4.41
N ILE A 20 -0.90 -9.38 4.47
CA ILE A 20 -1.27 -8.74 5.73
C ILE A 20 -2.39 -9.51 6.43
N GLN A 21 -2.13 -9.86 7.69
CA GLN A 21 -3.10 -10.44 8.60
C GLN A 21 -3.79 -9.37 9.43
N LYS A 22 -5.00 -9.67 9.90
CA LYS A 22 -5.77 -8.79 10.78
C LYS A 22 -4.96 -8.41 12.03
N GLY A 23 -4.86 -7.12 12.32
CA GLY A 23 -4.13 -6.56 13.45
C GLY A 23 -2.64 -6.29 13.19
N GLN A 24 -2.08 -6.71 12.06
CA GLN A 24 -0.67 -6.43 11.73
C GLN A 24 -0.44 -4.98 11.34
N ILE A 25 0.78 -4.49 11.62
CA ILE A 25 1.26 -3.18 11.18
C ILE A 25 1.95 -3.36 9.82
N LEU A 26 1.63 -2.48 8.86
CA LEU A 26 2.30 -2.42 7.56
C LEU A 26 3.22 -1.20 7.51
N MET A 27 4.45 -1.38 7.03
CA MET A 27 5.37 -0.30 6.68
C MET A 27 5.54 -0.22 5.17
N ILE A 28 5.25 0.94 4.58
CA ILE A 28 5.44 1.21 3.16
C ILE A 28 6.58 2.22 3.02
N ASN A 29 7.60 1.87 2.23
CA ASN A 29 8.60 2.83 1.77
C ASN A 29 8.21 3.25 0.35
N SER A 30 8.03 4.54 0.10
CA SER A 30 7.58 5.05 -1.19
C SER A 30 8.22 6.39 -1.52
N PRO A 31 8.59 6.64 -2.78
CA PRO A 31 8.93 7.98 -3.22
C PRO A 31 7.68 8.88 -3.29
N VAL A 32 7.83 10.20 -3.14
CA VAL A 32 6.71 11.15 -3.08
C VAL A 32 5.93 11.25 -4.40
N GLU A 33 6.57 10.96 -5.53
CA GLU A 33 5.96 10.92 -6.86
C GLU A 33 4.96 9.78 -6.99
N CYS A 34 5.06 8.75 -6.14
CA CYS A 34 4.18 7.58 -6.13
C CYS A 34 2.98 7.72 -5.18
N VAL A 35 2.65 8.93 -4.73
CA VAL A 35 1.58 9.19 -3.75
C VAL A 35 0.25 8.52 -4.12
N GLU A 36 -0.15 8.58 -5.39
CA GLU A 36 -1.43 8.01 -5.82
C GLU A 36 -1.50 6.49 -5.61
N PHE A 37 -0.44 5.78 -5.97
CA PHE A 37 -0.39 4.32 -5.82
C PHE A 37 -0.24 3.92 -4.34
N THR A 38 0.56 4.66 -3.58
CA THR A 38 0.71 4.41 -2.14
C THR A 38 -0.59 4.59 -1.37
N ARG A 39 -1.44 5.55 -1.77
CA ARG A 39 -2.80 5.68 -1.20
C ARG A 39 -3.67 4.44 -1.47
N LEU A 40 -3.58 3.84 -2.67
CA LEU A 40 -4.29 2.59 -2.97
C LEU A 40 -3.81 1.43 -2.09
N LEU A 41 -2.49 1.31 -1.87
CA LEU A 41 -1.94 0.29 -0.98
C LEU A 41 -2.44 0.47 0.47
N VAL A 42 -2.50 1.71 0.95
CA VAL A 42 -3.02 2.04 2.29
C VAL A 42 -4.50 1.67 2.42
N GLU A 43 -5.32 2.02 1.42
CA GLU A 43 -6.76 1.69 1.41
C GLU A 43 -6.96 0.18 1.52
N VAL A 44 -6.27 -0.60 0.68
CA VAL A 44 -6.37 -2.06 0.67
C VAL A 44 -5.84 -2.66 1.99
N ALA A 45 -4.74 -2.13 2.53
CA ALA A 45 -4.17 -2.60 3.80
C ALA A 45 -5.15 -2.47 4.97
N TYR A 46 -5.85 -1.34 5.08
CA TYR A 46 -6.88 -1.19 6.10
C TYR A 46 -8.12 -2.06 5.83
N GLN A 47 -8.51 -2.26 4.57
CA GLN A 47 -9.61 -3.17 4.22
C GLN A 47 -9.35 -4.62 4.63
N VAL A 48 -8.10 -5.09 4.58
CA VAL A 48 -7.74 -6.45 5.03
C VAL A 48 -7.49 -6.54 6.54
N GLY A 49 -7.58 -5.41 7.25
CA GLY A 49 -7.52 -5.35 8.71
C GLY A 49 -6.14 -5.03 9.27
N ALA A 50 -5.26 -4.35 8.53
CA ALA A 50 -4.07 -3.75 9.14
C ALA A 50 -4.47 -2.86 10.33
N SER A 51 -3.74 -2.94 11.44
CA SER A 51 -4.00 -2.09 12.61
C SER A 51 -3.45 -0.69 12.43
N TYR A 52 -2.35 -0.56 11.69
CA TYR A 52 -1.69 0.70 11.39
C TYR A 52 -0.87 0.57 10.11
N VAL A 53 -0.86 1.62 9.30
CA VAL A 53 -0.02 1.72 8.10
C VAL A 53 0.93 2.90 8.25
N MET A 54 2.21 2.62 8.42
CA MET A 54 3.27 3.62 8.47
C MET A 54 3.83 3.83 7.06
N ILE A 55 3.95 5.08 6.64
CA ILE A 55 4.55 5.42 5.35
C ILE A 55 5.85 6.17 5.60
N ARG A 56 6.93 5.67 5.02
CA ARG A 56 8.22 6.37 4.93
C ARG A 56 8.34 6.91 3.52
N TRP A 57 8.16 8.21 3.39
CA TRP A 57 8.39 8.90 2.13
C TRP A 57 9.89 9.11 1.90
N SER A 58 10.34 8.85 0.68
CA SER A 58 11.62 9.33 0.16
C SER A 58 11.35 10.43 -0.86
N ASP A 59 12.18 11.46 -0.84
CA ASP A 59 12.18 12.55 -1.80
C ASP A 59 13.62 12.64 -2.29
N ASP A 60 13.84 12.42 -3.59
CA ASP A 60 15.16 12.59 -4.20
C ASP A 60 15.33 14.09 -4.58
N PRO A 61 16.52 14.69 -4.34
CA PRO A 61 16.78 16.08 -4.72
C PRO A 61 16.71 16.38 -6.23
#